data_AF-A0A9P0QHS7-F1
#
_entry.id   AF-A0A9P0QHS7-F1
#
_cell.length_a   1.000
_cell.length_b   1.000
_cell.length_c   1.000
_cell.angle_alpha   90.00
_cell.angle_beta   90.00
_cell.angle_gamma   90.00
#
_symmetry.space_group_name_H-M   'P 1'
#
loop_
_entity.id
_entity.type
_entity.pdbx_description
1 polymer ?
#
loop_
_entity_poly.entity_id
_entity_poly.type
_entity_poly.pdbx_seq_one_letter_code
_entity_poly.pdbx_strand_id
1 'polypeptide(L)' 'MARTKQTARKSTGGKAPRKQLATKAARKSAPATGGVKKPHRYRPGTVALREFVVIRKVPNC' A
#
# COMPACT_ATOMS: atom_id res chain seq x y z
N MET A 1 0.15 33.24 -28.50
CA MET A 1 0.89 31.95 -28.51
C MET A 1 2.01 32.07 -27.47
N ALA A 2 1.88 31.39 -26.33
CA ALA A 2 2.77 31.59 -25.18
C ALA A 2 3.97 30.64 -25.24
N ARG A 3 5.18 31.19 -25.12
CA ARG A 3 6.44 30.44 -25.11
C ARG A 3 6.60 29.76 -23.75
N THR A 4 6.62 28.43 -23.72
CA THR A 4 6.97 27.67 -22.50
C THR A 4 8.49 27.55 -22.40
N LYS A 5 9.05 27.90 -21.23
CA LYS A 5 10.48 27.75 -20.95
C LYS A 5 10.70 26.33 -20.43
N GLN A 6 11.49 25.52 -21.15
CA GLN A 6 11.91 24.20 -20.67
C GLN A 6 12.68 24.39 -19.35
N THR A 7 12.18 23.84 -18.25
CA THR A 7 12.92 23.75 -16.99
C THR A 7 13.74 22.47 -16.98
N ALA A 8 14.98 22.56 -16.48
CA ALA A 8 15.81 21.38 -16.30
C ALA A 8 15.15 20.44 -15.28
N ARG A 9 14.86 19.20 -15.69
CA ARG A 9 14.39 18.13 -14.82
C ARG A 9 15.51 17.10 -14.69
N LYS A 10 15.77 16.63 -13.46
CA LYS A 10 16.68 15.51 -13.23
C LYS A 10 16.03 14.24 -13.79
N SER A 11 16.65 13.57 -14.75
CA SER A 11 16.30 12.19 -15.09
C SER A 11 16.99 11.28 -14.07
N THR A 12 16.20 10.62 -13.23
CA THR A 12 16.73 9.49 -12.47
C THR A 12 17.01 8.36 -13.45
N GLY A 13 18.28 8.20 -13.80
CA GLY A 13 18.79 7.12 -14.64
C GLY A 13 18.35 5.75 -14.12
N GLY A 14 18.05 4.86 -15.07
CA GLY A 14 17.48 3.53 -14.83
C GLY A 14 18.28 2.70 -13.81
N LYS A 15 17.54 1.88 -13.06
CA LYS A 15 18.10 1.01 -12.04
C LYS A 15 18.87 -0.15 -12.68
N ALA A 16 20.19 -0.22 -12.44
CA ALA A 16 21.00 -1.35 -12.87
C ALA A 16 20.54 -2.65 -12.18
N PRO A 17 20.55 -3.82 -12.88
CA PRO A 17 20.18 -5.09 -12.29
C PRO A 17 21.24 -5.49 -11.25
N ARG A 18 20.88 -5.40 -9.96
CA ARG A 18 21.72 -5.87 -8.87
C ARG A 18 21.53 -7.39 -8.70
N LYS A 19 22.64 -8.13 -8.66
CA LYS A 19 22.69 -9.56 -8.26
C LYS A 19 21.87 -9.78 -6.98
N GLN A 20 21.13 -10.88 -6.95
CA GLN A 20 20.08 -11.16 -5.97
C GLN A 20 20.69 -11.79 -4.70
N LEU A 21 21.06 -10.96 -3.74
CA LEU A 21 21.18 -11.39 -2.35
C LEU A 21 19.78 -11.48 -1.75
N ALA A 22 19.49 -12.55 -1.01
CA ALA A 22 18.17 -12.93 -0.53
C ALA A 22 17.31 -11.72 -0.14
N THR A 23 16.26 -11.47 -0.93
CA THR A 23 15.38 -10.32 -0.72
C THR A 23 14.48 -10.62 0.46
N LYS A 24 14.78 -10.02 1.61
CA LYS A 24 13.81 -9.85 2.70
C LYS A 24 12.60 -9.16 2.09
N ALA A 25 11.47 -9.87 2.00
CA ALA A 25 10.24 -9.31 1.44
C ALA A 25 9.81 -8.13 2.30
N ALA A 26 10.03 -6.91 1.80
CA ALA A 26 9.52 -5.70 2.42
C ALA A 26 7.99 -5.74 2.30
N ARG A 27 7.32 -6.24 3.34
CA ARG A 27 5.87 -6.06 3.48
C ARG A 27 5.61 -4.55 3.58
N LYS A 28 4.61 -4.05 2.88
CA LYS A 28 4.22 -2.62 2.92
C LYS A 28 3.63 -2.29 4.30
N SER A 29 4.47 -2.12 5.30
CA SER A 29 4.10 -1.56 6.60
C SER A 29 4.93 -0.31 6.85
N ALA A 30 4.22 0.83 6.88
CA ALA A 30 4.62 2.21 7.18
C ALA A 30 6.00 2.72 6.66
N PRO A 31 6.05 3.89 5.99
CA PRO A 31 7.33 4.51 5.62
C PRO A 31 8.16 4.84 6.88
N ALA A 32 9.48 4.65 6.81
CA ALA A 32 10.42 4.81 7.92
C ALA A 32 10.70 6.28 8.34
N THR A 33 9.98 7.26 7.82
CA THR A 33 10.07 8.67 8.19
C THR A 33 8.79 9.37 7.77
N GLY A 34 7.98 9.80 8.74
CA GLY A 34 6.67 10.46 8.54
C GLY A 34 5.53 9.66 9.17
N GLY A 35 4.68 10.34 9.96
CA GLY A 35 3.64 9.75 10.81
C GLY A 35 2.80 8.66 10.12
N VAL A 36 2.55 7.57 10.84
CA VAL A 36 1.80 6.41 10.36
C VAL A 36 0.38 6.82 9.99
N LYS A 37 -0.04 6.57 8.75
CA LYS A 37 -1.43 6.75 8.31
C LYS A 37 -2.34 5.97 9.27
N LYS A 38 -3.36 6.63 9.82
CA LYS A 38 -4.33 5.99 10.73
C LYS A 38 -4.81 4.67 10.12
N PRO A 39 -4.77 3.55 10.86
CA PRO A 39 -5.30 2.28 10.39
C PRO A 39 -6.75 2.44 9.96
N HIS A 40 -7.11 1.77 8.87
CA HIS A 40 -8.49 1.76 8.41
C HIS A 40 -9.36 1.07 9.46
N ARG A 41 -10.35 1.80 9.99
CA ARG A 41 -11.38 1.25 10.88
C ARG A 41 -12.68 1.12 10.12
N TYR A 42 -13.31 -0.04 10.23
CA TYR A 42 -14.63 -0.27 9.67
C TYR A 42 -15.69 0.55 10.42
N ARG A 43 -16.80 0.82 9.75
CA ARG A 43 -17.97 1.48 10.37
C ARG A 43 -18.60 0.53 11.40
N PRO A 44 -19.21 1.06 12.48
CA PRO A 44 -19.97 0.24 13.40
C PRO A 44 -21.03 -0.56 12.62
N GLY A 45 -21.21 -1.83 12.99
CA GLY A 45 -22.13 -2.75 12.31
C GLY A 45 -21.55 -3.52 11.12
N THR A 46 -20.46 -3.07 10.49
CA THR A 46 -19.87 -3.79 9.33
C THR A 46 -19.29 -5.14 9.71
N VAL A 47 -18.61 -5.22 10.87
CA VAL A 47 -18.02 -6.47 11.35
C VAL A 47 -19.12 -7.44 11.77
N ALA A 48 -20.14 -6.96 12.48
CA ALA A 48 -21.28 -7.77 12.90
C ALA A 48 -22.02 -8.38 11.69
N LEU A 49 -22.34 -7.60 10.65
CA LEU A 49 -22.98 -8.12 9.44
C LEU A 49 -22.11 -9.17 8.74
N ARG A 50 -20.78 -8.94 8.68
CA ARG A 50 -19.84 -9.91 8.10
C ARG A 50 -19.79 -11.21 8.91
N GLU A 51 -19.80 -11.13 10.23
CA GLU A 51 -19.82 -12.30 11.12
C GLU A 51 -21.11 -13.10 10.96
N PHE A 52 -22.28 -12.44 10.91
CA PHE A 52 -23.54 -13.13 10.63
C PHE A 52 -23.53 -13.84 9.28
N VAL A 53 -23.01 -13.19 8.24
CA VAL A 53 -22.90 -13.80 6.90
C VAL A 53 -21.90 -14.98 6.91
N VAL A 54 -20.78 -14.86 7.61
CA VAL A 54 -19.75 -15.91 7.70
C VAL A 54 -20.28 -17.12 8.47
N ILE A 55 -20.93 -16.91 9.62
CA ILE A 55 -21.51 -17.99 10.45
C ILE A 55 -22.59 -18.76 9.66
N ARG A 56 -23.41 -18.07 8.84
CA ARG A 56 -24.42 -18.75 8.01
C ARG A 56 -23.84 -19.48 6.79
N LYS A 57 -22.65 -19.09 6.32
CA LYS A 57 -22.06 -19.62 5.08
C LYS A 57 -21.11 -20.79 5.31
N VAL A 58 -20.46 -20.84 6.47
CA VAL A 58 -19.49 -21.88 6.81
C VAL A 58 -19.97 -22.64 8.05
N PRO A 59 -20.51 -23.86 7.90
CA PRO A 59 -20.83 -24.71 9.05
C PRO A 59 -19.51 -25.26 9.60
N ASN A 60 -18.87 -24.50 10.48
CA ASN A 60 -17.94 -25.07 11.43
C ASN A 60 -18.77 -25.38 12.68
N CYS A 61 -18.65 -26.62 13.18
CA CYS A 61 -19.51 -27.24 14.20
C CYS A 61 -19.90 -26.33 15.37
#